data_AF-A0AAC8WHI9-F1
#
_entry.id   AF-A0AAC8WHI9-F1
#
_cell.length_a   1.000
_cell.length_b   1.000
_cell.length_c   1.000
_cell.angle_alpha   90.00
_cell.angle_beta   90.00
_cell.angle_gamma   90.00
#
_symmetry.space_group_name_H-M   'P 1'
#
loop_
_entity.id
_entity.type
_entity.pdbx_description
1 polymer ?
#
loop_
_entity_poly.entity_id
_entity_poly.type
_entity_poly.pdbx_seq_one_letter_code
_entity_poly.pdbx_strand_id
1 'polypeptide(L)' 'MLTIEKFLEKFDNETLTKEEIHNIPNDFINESQETKKLNWLPYENGINYLIFQAKNRFFIKVKTDDELFEVKYKI' A
#
# COMPACT_ATOMS: atom_id res chain seq x y z
N MET A 1 12.14 0.38 5.39
CA MET A 1 10.81 -0.21 5.50
C MET A 1 9.79 0.89 5.71
N LEU A 2 8.83 1.00 4.80
CA LEU A 2 7.73 1.95 4.87
C LEU A 2 6.62 1.41 5.78
N THR A 3 6.29 2.14 6.85
CA THR A 3 5.14 1.81 7.71
C THR A 3 3.83 2.25 7.05
N ILE A 4 2.70 1.63 7.41
CA ILE A 4 1.37 2.01 6.92
C ILE A 4 1.05 3.47 7.23
N GLU A 5 1.46 3.98 8.39
CA GLU A 5 1.21 5.38 8.75
C GLU A 5 1.97 6.34 7.84
N LYS A 6 3.26 6.05 7.62
CA LYS A 6 4.11 6.86 6.75
C LYS A 6 3.74 6.72 5.28
N PHE A 7 3.27 5.55 4.87
CA PHE A 7 2.70 5.29 3.56
C PHE A 7 1.50 6.22 3.31
N LEU A 8 0.53 6.25 4.22
CA LEU A 8 -0.66 7.10 4.09
C LEU A 8 -0.31 8.59 4.09
N GLU A 9 0.57 9.02 5.00
CA GLU A 9 1.05 10.41 5.05
C GLU A 9 1.73 10.80 3.73
N LYS A 10 2.63 9.97 3.21
CA LYS A 10 3.33 10.26 1.96
C LYS A 10 2.40 10.21 0.75
N PHE A 11 1.43 9.30 0.74
CA PHE A 11 0.42 9.22 -0.30
C PHE A 11 -0.41 10.51 -0.35
N ASP A 12 -0.89 10.98 0.80
CA ASP A 12 -1.71 12.20 0.90
C ASP A 12 -0.95 13.47 0.52
N ASN A 13 0.37 13.48 0.72
CA ASN A 13 1.25 14.58 0.34
C ASN A 13 1.87 14.41 -1.07
N GLU A 14 1.53 13.35 -1.81
CA GLU A 14 2.10 13.04 -3.13
C GLU A 14 3.65 12.92 -3.12
N THR A 15 4.21 12.36 -2.05
CA THR A 15 5.68 12.23 -1.83
C THR A 15 6.19 10.79 -1.79
N LEU A 16 5.36 9.81 -2.15
CA LEU A 16 5.81 8.42 -2.30
C LEU A 16 6.81 8.30 -3.45
N THR A 17 7.95 7.66 -3.19
CA THR A 17 8.91 7.35 -4.25
C THR A 17 8.51 6.08 -4.99
N LYS A 18 9.00 5.91 -6.22
CA LYS A 18 8.80 4.66 -6.98
C LYS A 18 9.35 3.45 -6.24
N GLU A 19 10.51 3.58 -5.58
CA GLU A 19 11.09 2.52 -4.75
C GLU A 19 10.17 2.13 -3.58
N GLU A 20 9.56 3.12 -2.93
CA GLU A 20 8.59 2.87 -1.86
C GLU A 20 7.35 2.14 -2.38
N ILE A 21 6.82 2.54 -3.54
CA ILE A 21 5.70 1.85 -4.18
C ILE A 21 6.12 0.43 -4.57
N HIS A 22 7.31 0.26 -5.15
CA HIS A 22 7.86 -1.02 -5.57
C HIS A 22 7.93 -2.03 -4.41
N ASN A 23 8.36 -1.58 -3.24
CA ASN A 23 8.50 -2.42 -2.05
C ASN A 23 7.18 -2.84 -1.40
N ILE A 24 6.03 -2.29 -1.82
CA ILE A 24 4.70 -2.77 -1.39
C ILE A 24 4.39 -4.10 -2.11
N PRO A 25 4.00 -5.18 -1.41
CA PRO A 25 3.56 -5.20 -0.01
C PRO A 25 4.63 -5.69 1.00
N ASN A 26 5.85 -5.99 0.57
CA ASN A 26 6.90 -6.53 1.45
C ASN A 26 7.14 -5.65 2.68
N ASP A 27 7.18 -4.34 2.50
CA ASP A 27 7.33 -3.40 3.62
C ASP A 27 6.20 -3.52 4.65
N PHE A 28 4.96 -3.77 4.21
CA PHE A 28 3.81 -3.93 5.10
C PHE A 28 3.81 -5.29 5.81
N ILE A 29 4.27 -6.35 5.13
CA ILE A 29 4.46 -7.68 5.75
C ILE A 29 5.48 -7.57 6.89
N ASN A 30 6.61 -6.94 6.62
CA ASN A 30 7.68 -6.78 7.59
C ASN A 30 7.22 -5.93 8.79
N GLU A 31 6.50 -4.82 8.56
CA GLU A 31 5.92 -4.02 9.64
C GLU A 31 4.97 -4.82 10.53
N SER A 32 4.09 -5.62 9.93
CA SER A 32 3.16 -6.46 10.70
C SER A 32 3.87 -7.51 11.56
N GLN A 33 4.98 -8.05 11.09
CA GLN A 33 5.80 -8.99 11.87
C GLN A 33 6.50 -8.30 13.05
N GLU A 34 7.07 -7.11 12.83
CA GLU A 34 7.78 -6.34 13.86
C GLU A 34 6.82 -5.80 14.94
N THR A 35 5.69 -5.23 14.53
CA THR A 35 4.74 -4.55 15.43
C THR A 35 3.70 -5.49 16.03
N LYS A 36 3.55 -6.71 15.48
CA LYS A 36 2.45 -7.65 15.77
C LYS A 36 1.06 -7.04 15.54
N LYS A 37 0.94 -6.04 14.65
CA LYS A 37 -0.33 -5.38 14.28
C LYS A 37 -0.61 -5.59 12.80
N LEU A 38 -1.84 -6.01 12.49
CA LEU A 38 -2.32 -6.15 11.11
C LEU A 38 -3.06 -4.86 10.71
N ASN A 39 -2.31 -3.87 10.22
CA ASN A 39 -2.84 -2.57 9.80
C ASN A 39 -3.16 -2.50 8.30
N TRP A 40 -3.01 -3.62 7.59
CA TRP A 40 -3.26 -3.75 6.17
C TRP A 40 -3.75 -5.16 5.84
N LEU A 41 -4.46 -5.30 4.73
CA LEU A 41 -5.02 -6.56 4.26
C LEU A 41 -4.87 -6.67 2.74
N PRO A 42 -4.24 -7.72 2.20
CA PRO A 42 -4.29 -8.00 0.78
C PRO A 42 -5.68 -8.56 0.42
N TYR A 43 -6.31 -7.99 -0.61
CA TYR A 43 -7.58 -8.46 -1.14
C TYR A 43 -7.38 -9.32 -2.38
N GLU A 44 -6.50 -8.87 -3.27
CA GLU A 44 -6.21 -9.58 -4.51
C GLU A 44 -4.76 -9.36 -4.92
N ASN A 45 -4.09 -10.43 -5.32
CA ASN A 45 -2.70 -10.40 -5.75
C ASN A 45 -2.58 -11.01 -7.16
N GLY A 46 -3.07 -10.29 -8.16
CA GLY A 46 -3.03 -10.69 -9.57
C GLY A 46 -1.63 -10.57 -10.16
N ILE A 47 -1.46 -11.00 -11.42
CA ILE A 47 -0.15 -10.93 -12.11
C ILE A 47 0.32 -9.48 -12.22
N ASN A 48 -0.58 -8.55 -12.57
CA ASN A 48 -0.21 -7.16 -12.87
C ASN A 48 -0.54 -6.17 -11.75
N TYR A 49 -1.39 -6.55 -10.80
CA TYR A 49 -1.89 -5.64 -9.78
C TYR A 49 -1.94 -6.27 -8.39
N LEU A 50 -1.90 -5.42 -7.38
CA LEU A 50 -2.17 -5.75 -5.99
C LEU A 50 -3.28 -4.82 -5.50
N ILE A 51 -4.39 -5.41 -5.05
CA ILE A 51 -5.46 -4.70 -4.36
C ILE A 51 -5.30 -4.95 -2.87
N PHE A 52 -5.26 -3.87 -2.09
CA PHE A 52 -5.08 -3.97 -0.65
C PHE A 52 -5.81 -2.85 0.08
N GLN A 53 -6.12 -3.09 1.35
CA GLN A 53 -6.59 -2.08 2.28
C GLN A 53 -5.44 -1.71 3.21
N ALA A 54 -5.30 -0.41 3.50
CA ALA A 54 -4.45 0.11 4.56
C ALA A 54 -5.29 1.00 5.48
N LYS A 55 -5.41 0.63 6.76
CA LYS A 55 -6.42 1.19 7.69
C LYS A 55 -7.82 1.14 7.09
N ASN A 56 -8.45 2.28 6.76
CA ASN A 56 -9.82 2.37 6.22
C ASN A 56 -9.85 2.77 4.74
N ARG A 57 -8.72 2.65 4.03
CA ARG A 57 -8.55 3.12 2.65
C ARG A 57 -8.18 1.95 1.76
N PHE A 58 -8.72 1.95 0.54
CA PHE A 58 -8.50 0.91 -0.46
C PHE A 58 -7.58 1.40 -1.57
N PHE A 59 -6.64 0.56 -1.97
CA PHE A 59 -5.61 0.89 -2.93
C PHE A 59 -5.46 -0.19 -4.00
N ILE A 60 -5.09 0.25 -5.19
CA ILE A 60 -4.67 -0.60 -6.31
C ILE A 60 -3.24 -0.18 -6.66
N LYS A 61 -2.29 -1.10 -6.53
CA LYS A 61 -0.93 -0.95 -7.03
C LYS A 61 -0.80 -1.68 -8.36
N VAL A 62 -0.29 -1.02 -9.39
CA VAL A 62 0.19 -1.65 -10.63
C VAL A 62 1.63 -2.08 -10.40
N LYS A 63 1.91 -3.37 -10.54
CA LYS A 63 3.21 -3.96 -10.17
C LYS A 63 4.34 -3.63 -11.15
N THR A 64 4.01 -3.45 -12.43
CA THR A 64 5.01 -3.22 -13.49
C THR A 64 5.48 -1.77 -13.55
N ASP A 65 4.59 -0.84 -13.21
CA ASP A 65 4.79 0.59 -13.49
C ASP A 65 5.05 1.39 -12.21
N ASP A 66 5.07 0.71 -11.06
CA ASP A 66 5.13 1.30 -9.71
C ASP A 66 4.10 2.42 -9.53
N GLU A 67 2.91 2.22 -10.12
CA GLU A 67 1.78 3.13 -9.97
C GLU A 67 0.87 2.67 -8.84
N LEU A 68 0.22 3.65 -8.20
CA LEU A 68 -0.60 3.43 -7.04
C LEU A 68 -1.79 4.38 -7.03
N PHE A 69 -2.98 3.83 -6.85
CA PHE A 69 -4.23 4.57 -6.87
C PHE A 69 -5.03 4.27 -5.61
N GLU A 70 -5.64 5.28 -5.01
CA GLU A 70 -6.66 5.09 -3.99
C GLU A 70 -8.04 4.98 -4.65
N VAL A 71 -8.79 3.95 -4.28
CA VAL A 71 -10.18 3.79 -4.71
C VAL A 71 -11.08 4.64 -3.81
N LYS A 72 -11.49 5.80 -4.33
CA LYS A 72 -12.48 6.67 -3.69
C LYS A 72 -13.86 6.42 -4.28
N TYR A 73 -14.71 5.70 -3.55
CA TYR A 73 -16.13 5.65 -3.91
C TYR A 73 -16.78 6.97 -3.51
N LYS A 74 -17.25 7.76 -4.49
CA LYS A 74 -18.12 8.91 -4.24
C LYS A 74 -19.56 8.40 -4.25
N ILE A 75 -20.24 8.49 -3.11
CA ILE A 75 -21.70 8.41 -3.03
C ILE A 75 -22.26 9.74 -3.54
#